data_AF-A0A558R9G2-F1
#
_entry.id   AF-A0A558R9G2-F1
#
_cell.length_a   1.000
_cell.length_b   1.000
_cell.length_c   1.000
_cell.angle_alpha   90.00
_cell.angle_beta   90.00
_cell.angle_gamma   90.00
#
_symmetry.space_group_name_H-M   'P 1'
#
loop_
_entity.id
_entity.type
_entity.pdbx_description
1 polymer ?
#
loop_
_entity_poly.entity_id
_entity_poly.type
_entity_poly.pdbx_seq_one_letter_code
_entity_poly.pdbx_strand_id
1 'polypeptide(L)'
;MGTRLPRHLVDYARFELDVGVRCARCDRLAVFDPADVLKHFTAKRWPTTIPLTPEPFRCRCGSREVRTVAVPVVLRPQPLPAPRLLLTPIYTQEPRR
;
A
#
# COMPACT_ATOMS: atom_id res chain seq x y z
N MET A 1 -0.42 24.12 -5.75
CA MET A 1 -1.52 23.49 -4.98
C MET A 1 -0.96 22.26 -4.29
N GLY A 2 -0.73 22.32 -2.98
CA GLY A 2 -0.25 21.16 -2.23
C GLY A 2 -1.37 20.13 -2.12
N THR A 3 -1.31 19.06 -2.90
CA THR A 3 -2.19 17.90 -2.77
C THR A 3 -1.98 17.34 -1.37
N ARG A 4 -2.85 17.71 -0.44
CA ARG A 4 -2.87 17.13 0.91
C ARG A 4 -3.14 15.65 0.73
N LEU A 5 -2.12 14.83 0.99
CA LEU A 5 -2.28 13.38 1.03
C LEU A 5 -3.41 13.03 2.01
N PRO A 6 -4.29 12.07 1.67
CA PRO A 6 -5.38 11.71 2.54
C PRO A 6 -4.87 11.18 3.88
N ARG A 7 -5.51 11.59 4.99
CA ARG A 7 -5.14 11.14 6.34
C ARG A 7 -5.71 9.77 6.69
N HIS A 8 -6.76 9.35 6.00
CA HIS A 8 -7.42 8.07 6.21
C HIS A 8 -7.46 7.27 4.92
N LEU A 9 -7.35 5.95 5.06
CA LEU A 9 -7.39 5.04 3.93
C LEU A 9 -8.69 5.10 3.14
N VAL A 10 -9.82 5.38 3.80
CA VAL A 10 -11.14 5.51 3.16
C VAL A 10 -11.19 6.64 2.12
N ASP A 11 -10.31 7.64 2.23
CA ASP A 11 -10.27 8.76 1.31
C ASP A 11 -9.44 8.43 0.06
N TYR A 12 -8.58 7.40 0.05
CA TYR A 12 -7.68 7.10 -1.07
C TYR A 12 -8.41 6.91 -2.40
N ALA A 13 -9.57 6.26 -2.38
CA ALA A 13 -10.39 6.07 -3.58
C ALA A 13 -10.84 7.40 -4.20
N ARG A 14 -11.12 8.43 -3.38
CA ARG A 14 -11.52 9.78 -3.85
C ARG A 14 -10.38 10.52 -4.54
N PHE A 15 -9.14 10.16 -4.23
CA PHE A 15 -7.94 10.79 -4.79
C PHE A 15 -7.27 9.92 -5.86
N GLU A 16 -7.88 8.80 -6.25
CA GLU A 16 -7.32 7.84 -7.20
C GLU A 16 -5.92 7.34 -6.79
N LEU A 17 -5.77 7.01 -5.51
CA LEU A 17 -4.52 6.55 -4.91
C LEU A 17 -4.61 5.09 -4.45
N ASP A 18 -3.52 4.37 -4.68
CA ASP A 18 -3.18 3.09 -4.08
C ASP A 18 -2.27 3.25 -2.85
N VAL A 19 -2.28 2.21 -2.03
CA VAL A 19 -1.39 2.11 -0.87
C VAL A 19 -0.08 1.48 -1.33
N GLY A 20 0.96 2.30 -1.49
CA GLY A 20 2.32 1.80 -1.62
C GLY A 20 2.96 1.54 -0.26
N VAL A 21 3.76 0.49 -0.16
CA VAL A 21 4.62 0.21 0.99
C VAL A 21 6.04 0.01 0.51
N ARG A 22 6.92 0.95 0.88
CA ARG A 22 8.32 0.97 0.47
C ARG A 22 9.21 0.51 1.60
N CYS A 23 10.11 -0.43 1.34
CA CYS A 23 11.12 -0.85 2.29
C CYS A 23 12.25 0.18 2.37
N ALA A 24 12.59 0.65 3.56
CA ALA A 24 13.69 1.60 3.77
C ALA A 24 15.08 0.97 3.56
N ARG A 25 15.19 -0.37 3.60
CA ARG A 25 16.47 -1.08 3.45
C ARG A 25 16.84 -1.41 2.01
N CYS A 26 15.89 -1.93 1.23
CA CYS A 26 16.14 -2.39 -0.15
C CYS A 26 15.33 -1.65 -1.20
N ASP A 27 14.65 -0.56 -0.83
CA ASP A 27 13.82 0.31 -1.69
C ASP A 27 12.70 -0.38 -2.48
N ARG A 28 12.47 -1.68 -2.23
CA ARG A 28 11.36 -2.43 -2.84
C ARG A 28 10.02 -1.78 -2.48
N LEU A 29 9.20 -1.55 -3.50
CA LEU A 29 7.84 -1.02 -3.37
C LEU A 29 6.83 -2.13 -3.64
N ALA A 30 5.89 -2.33 -2.72
CA ALA A 30 4.71 -3.17 -2.91
C ALA A 30 3.47 -2.28 -2.92
N VAL A 31 2.60 -2.41 -3.92
CA VAL A 31 1.42 -1.56 -4.08
C VAL A 31 0.16 -2.40 -3.89
N PHE A 32 -0.77 -1.92 -3.06
CA PHE A 32 -1.97 -2.62 -2.63
C PHE A 32 -3.21 -1.80 -2.96
N ASP A 33 -4.31 -2.51 -3.22
CA ASP A 33 -5.62 -1.87 -3.37
C ASP A 33 -6.07 -1.33 -2.00
N PRO A 34 -6.49 -0.05 -1.90
CA PRO A 34 -6.91 0.54 -0.64
C PRO A 34 -8.12 -0.16 -0.01
N ALA A 35 -9.04 -0.74 -0.80
CA ALA A 35 -10.19 -1.46 -0.29
C ALA A 35 -9.78 -2.78 0.39
N ASP A 36 -8.81 -3.49 -0.18
CA ASP A 36 -8.27 -4.72 0.41
C ASP A 36 -7.52 -4.42 1.72
N VAL A 37 -6.71 -3.35 1.73
CA VAL A 37 -6.02 -2.90 2.95
C VAL A 37 -7.04 -2.51 4.02
N LEU A 38 -8.10 -1.78 3.66
CA LEU A 38 -9.14 -1.34 4.59
C LEU A 38 -9.84 -2.54 5.22
N LYS A 39 -10.29 -3.50 4.39
CA LYS A 39 -10.92 -4.74 4.85
C LYS A 39 -10.02 -5.52 5.80
N HIS A 40 -8.73 -5.65 5.47
CA HIS A 40 -7.77 -6.37 6.30
C HIS A 40 -7.55 -5.69 7.66
N PHE A 41 -7.35 -4.38 7.66
CA PHE A 41 -7.10 -3.61 8.89
C PHE A 41 -8.32 -3.56 9.79
N THR A 42 -9.52 -3.36 9.23
CA THR A 42 -10.78 -3.41 9.98
C THR A 42 -11.00 -4.79 10.59
N ALA A 43 -10.76 -5.88 9.85
CA ALA A 43 -10.88 -7.24 10.39
C ALA A 43 -9.92 -7.52 11.55
N LYS A 44 -8.76 -6.86 11.58
CA LYS A 44 -7.76 -6.95 12.65
C LYS A 44 -7.92 -5.89 13.75
N ARG A 45 -8.92 -5.00 13.63
CA ARG A 45 -9.13 -3.83 14.51
C ARG A 45 -7.89 -2.91 14.60
N TRP A 46 -7.16 -2.77 13.49
CA TRP A 46 -6.02 -1.86 13.39
C TRP A 46 -6.44 -0.46 12.92
N PRO A 47 -5.69 0.60 13.29
CA PRO A 47 -5.94 1.96 12.80
C PRO A 47 -5.81 2.08 11.29
N THR A 48 -6.77 2.71 10.64
CA THR A 48 -6.80 2.96 9.18
C THR A 48 -6.31 4.37 8.81
N THR A 49 -5.72 5.08 9.78
CA THR A 49 -5.05 6.38 9.62
C THR A 49 -3.65 6.23 9.02
N ILE A 50 -3.21 7.21 8.22
CA ILE A 50 -1.88 7.24 7.61
C ILE A 50 -0.89 8.00 8.54
N PRO A 51 0.36 7.52 8.72
CA PRO A 51 0.93 6.28 8.17
C PRO A 51 0.29 5.03 8.80
N LEU A 52 0.07 4.00 7.97
CA LEU A 52 -0.49 2.73 8.44
C LEU A 52 0.51 2.00 9.34
N THR A 53 -0.02 1.16 10.22
CA THR A 53 0.78 0.25 11.03
C THR A 53 1.57 -0.70 10.10
N PRO A 54 2.92 -0.76 10.19
CA PRO A 54 3.78 -1.51 9.28
C PRO A 54 3.74 -3.04 9.45
N GLU A 55 3.18 -3.54 10.55
CA GLU A 55 3.13 -4.96 10.97
C GLU A 55 2.72 -5.95 9.86
N PRO A 56 1.69 -5.72 9.02
CA PRO A 56 1.34 -6.65 7.96
C PRO A 56 2.32 -6.64 6.78
N PHE A 57 3.18 -5.64 6.69
CA PHE A 57 4.01 -5.38 5.52
C PHE A 57 5.47 -5.76 5.80
N ARG A 58 5.74 -7.06 5.85
CA ARG A 58 7.13 -7.55 5.89
C ARG A 58 7.75 -7.50 4.50
N CYS A 59 8.91 -6.86 4.37
CA CYS A 59 9.63 -6.90 3.10
C CYS A 59 10.28 -8.28 2.87
N ARG A 60 10.41 -8.69 1.60
CA ARG A 60 11.11 -9.94 1.21
C ARG A 60 12.58 -9.96 1.62
N CYS A 61 13.23 -8.81 1.80
CA CYS A 61 14.61 -8.74 2.31
C CYS A 61 14.72 -9.04 3.82
N GLY A 62 13.60 -9.33 4.50
CA GLY A 62 13.55 -9.60 5.93
C GLY A 62 13.34 -8.35 6.80
N SER A 63 13.52 -7.15 6.25
CA SER A 63 13.32 -5.90 6.98
C SER A 63 11.84 -5.64 7.32
N ARG A 64 11.63 -5.07 8.52
CA ARG A 64 10.36 -4.50 8.99
C ARG A 64 10.32 -2.98 8.87
N GLU A 65 11.42 -2.36 8.45
CA GLU A 65 11.51 -0.92 8.22
C GLU A 65 10.83 -0.60 6.89
N VAL A 66 9.53 -0.29 6.96
CA VAL A 66 8.71 0.05 5.81
C VAL A 66 7.99 1.37 6.04
N ARG A 67 7.66 2.07 4.95
CA ARG A 67 6.93 3.34 4.95
C ARG A 67 5.77 3.26 3.99
N THR A 68 4.61 3.73 4.41
CA THR A 68 3.45 3.91 3.53
C THR A 68 3.69 5.11 2.61
N VAL A 69 3.43 4.94 1.33
CA VAL A 69 3.47 5.99 0.31
C VAL A 69 2.19 5.93 -0.51
N ALA A 70 1.73 7.07 -1.04
CA ALA A 70 0.61 7.10 -1.97
C ALA A 70 1.10 6.86 -3.39
N VAL A 71 0.43 5.98 -4.13
CA VAL A 71 0.79 5.62 -5.50
C VAL A 71 -0.40 5.90 -6.41
N PRO A 72 -0.27 6.68 -7.49
CA PRO A 72 -1.39 6.93 -8.40
C PRO A 72 -1.91 5.64 -9.05
N VAL A 73 -3.23 5.46 -9.09
CA VAL A 73 -3.91 4.31 -9.72
C VAL A 73 -3.54 4.18 -11.21
N VAL A 74 -3.19 5.28 -11.87
CA VAL A 74 -2.73 5.30 -13.27
C VAL A 74 -1.49 4.43 -13.51
N LEU A 75 -0.71 4.14 -12.45
CA LEU A 75 0.49 3.29 -12.52
C LEU A 75 0.19 1.79 -12.38
N ARG A 76 -1.07 1.40 -12.17
CA ARG A 76 -1.43 -0.02 -12.05
C ARG A 76 -1.15 -0.75 -13.39
N PRO A 77 -0.56 -1.95 -13.36
CA PRO A 77 -0.46 -2.77 -14.56
C PRO A 77 -1.85 -3.22 -15.01
N GLN A 78 -2.05 -3.34 -16.33
CA GLN A 78 -3.26 -3.94 -16.89
C GLN A 78 -2.94 -5.27 -17.60
N PRO A 79 -3.76 -6.32 -17.41
CA PRO A 79 -4.93 -6.38 -16.52
C PRO A 79 -4.53 -6.47 -15.03
N LEU A 80 -5.45 -6.05 -14.14
CA LEU A 80 -5.25 -6.22 -12.71
C LEU A 80 -5.26 -7.72 -12.33
N PRO A 81 -4.45 -8.13 -11.34
CA PRO A 81 -4.55 -9.48 -10.80
C PRO A 81 -5.95 -9.71 -10.21
N ALA A 82 -6.42 -10.95 -10.30
CA ALA A 82 -7.70 -11.33 -9.69
C ALA A 82 -7.71 -11.04 -8.17
N PRO A 83 -8.84 -10.62 -7.59
CA PRO A 83 -8.98 -10.42 -6.15
C PRO A 83 -8.58 -11.67 -5.38
N ARG A 84 -7.84 -11.52 -4.27
CA ARG A 84 -7.40 -12.64 -3.42
C ARG A 84 -7.94 -12.51 -2.01
N LEU A 85 -8.09 -13.65 -1.33
CA LEU A 85 -8.60 -13.73 0.05
C LEU A 85 -7.65 -13.10 1.09
N LEU A 86 -6.35 -12.99 0.76
CA LEU A 86 -5.32 -12.41 1.62
C LEU A 86 -4.89 -11.06 1.07
N LEU A 87 -4.40 -10.19 1.96
CA LEU A 87 -3.82 -8.91 1.58
C LEU A 87 -2.55 -9.15 0.73
N THR A 88 -2.69 -9.01 -0.58
CA THR A 88 -1.59 -9.20 -1.54
C THR A 88 -1.39 -7.95 -2.37
N PRO A 89 -0.14 -7.63 -2.74
CA PRO A 89 0.11 -6.48 -3.59
C PRO A 89 -0.46 -6.72 -5.00
N ILE A 90 -1.03 -5.66 -5.59
CA ILE A 90 -1.39 -5.56 -7.01
C ILE A 90 -0.12 -5.80 -7.86
N TYR A 91 0.98 -5.15 -7.48
CA TYR A 91 2.28 -5.35 -8.09
C TYR A 91 3.41 -5.00 -7.11
N THR A 92 4.62 -5.46 -7.44
CA THR A 92 5.83 -5.05 -6.74
C THR A 92 6.84 -4.49 -7.72
N GLN A 93 7.48 -3.38 -7.35
CA GLN A 93 8.64 -2.84 -8.06
C GLN A 93 9.90 -3.19 -7.25
N GLU A 94 10.87 -3.79 -7.93
CA GLU A 94 12.22 -3.96 -7.39
C GLU A 94 12.95 -2.62 -7.34
N PRO A 95 13.95 -2.45 -6.45
CA PRO A 95 14.82 -1.27 -6.48
C PRO A 95 15.40 -1.05 -7.88
N ARG A 96 15.32 0.19 -8.37
CA ARG A 96 16.02 0.59 -9.59
C ARG A 96 17.52 0.61 -9.26
N ARG A 97 18.28 -0.33 -9.86
CA ARG A 97 19.74 -0.34 -9.79
C ARG A 97 20.34 0.81 -10.58
#